data_AF-A0A9X3GLV4-F1
#
_entry.id   AF-A0A9X3GLV4-F1
#
_cell.length_a   1.000
_cell.length_b   1.000
_cell.length_c   1.000
_cell.angle_alpha   90.00
_cell.angle_beta   90.00
_cell.angle_gamma   90.00
#
_symmetry.space_group_name_H-M   'P 1'
#
loop_
_entity.id
_entity.type
_entity.pdbx_description
1 polymer ?
#
loop_
_entity_poly.entity_id
_entity_poly.type
_entity_poly.pdbx_seq_one_letter_code
_entity_poly.pdbx_strand_id
1 'polypeptide(L)'
;MANLSVKDVPEQWAQALRERAARNHRSLQGELMFLIEQAVKSGDTGGPSLDNPGSREVRVVGFDRRGQPIVRQGWKSVDQVVAELNAKYPDPIPDQLSSIDIIRQDRDTR
;
A
#
# COMPACT_ATOMS: atom_id res chain seq x y z
N MET A 1 7.41 -11.47 -33.68
CA MET A 1 7.87 -10.27 -32.95
C MET A 1 6.80 -9.20 -33.12
N ALA A 2 6.21 -8.71 -32.03
CA ALA A 2 5.23 -7.63 -32.11
C ALA A 2 5.98 -6.29 -32.14
N ASN A 3 5.65 -5.42 -33.11
CA ASN A 3 6.20 -4.07 -33.21
C ASN A 3 5.05 -3.07 -33.08
N LEU A 4 5.24 -2.03 -32.27
CA LEU A 4 4.26 -0.97 -32.05
C LEU A 4 4.85 0.34 -32.58
N SER A 5 4.14 0.99 -33.49
CA SER A 5 4.49 2.32 -34.00
C SER A 5 3.38 3.28 -33.65
N VAL A 6 3.73 4.37 -32.97
CA VAL A 6 2.79 5.45 -32.63
C VAL A 6 3.06 6.61 -33.58
N LYS A 7 2.03 7.05 -34.30
CA LYS A 7 2.08 8.20 -35.21
C LYS A 7 1.51 9.43 -34.51
N ASP A 8 1.88 10.61 -35.01
CA ASP A 8 1.34 11.91 -34.59
C ASP A 8 1.53 12.20 -33.08
N VAL A 9 2.68 11.82 -32.54
CA VAL A 9 3.04 12.15 -31.14
C VAL A 9 3.33 13.64 -31.03
N PRO A 10 2.62 14.40 -30.17
CA PRO A 10 2.94 15.80 -29.92
C PRO A 10 4.37 15.95 -29.41
N GLU A 11 5.12 16.92 -29.93
CA GLU A 11 6.54 17.14 -29.57
C GLU A 11 6.73 17.31 -28.05
N GLN A 12 5.80 18.02 -27.41
CA GLN A 12 5.77 18.20 -25.95
C GLN A 12 5.75 16.86 -25.18
N TRP A 13 5.06 15.84 -25.69
CA TRP A 13 5.00 14.52 -25.06
C TRP A 13 6.28 13.73 -25.32
N ALA A 14 6.80 13.79 -26.55
CA ALA A 14 8.06 13.14 -26.89
C ALA A 14 9.22 13.68 -26.02
N GLN A 15 9.26 15.00 -25.80
CA GLN A 15 10.26 15.65 -24.97
C GLN A 15 10.10 15.27 -23.48
N ALA A 16 8.88 15.30 -22.95
CA ALA A 16 8.63 14.87 -21.56
C ALA A 16 9.02 13.40 -21.32
N LEU A 17 8.75 12.52 -22.29
CA LEU A 17 9.16 11.11 -22.22
C LEU A 17 10.68 10.96 -22.27
N ARG A 18 11.38 11.73 -23.12
CA ARG A 18 12.84 11.71 -23.21
C ARG A 18 13.50 12.18 -21.91
N GLU A 19 12.99 13.26 -21.31
CA GLU A 19 13.47 13.75 -20.01
C GLU A 19 13.24 12.74 -18.90
N ARG A 20 12.05 12.14 -18.86
CA ARG A 20 11.73 11.10 -17.89
C ARG A 20 12.64 9.88 -18.07
N ALA A 21 12.89 9.44 -19.29
CA ALA A 21 13.82 8.35 -19.59
C ALA A 21 15.23 8.68 -19.10
N ALA A 22 15.72 9.90 -19.35
CA ALA A 22 17.02 10.37 -18.86
C ALA A 22 17.11 10.37 -17.33
N ARG A 23 16.06 10.83 -16.62
CA ARG A 23 15.99 10.80 -15.14
C ARG A 23 16.01 9.37 -14.59
N ASN A 24 15.40 8.43 -15.30
CA ASN A 24 15.34 7.02 -14.89
C ASN A 24 16.51 6.19 -15.43
N HIS A 25 17.48 6.81 -16.11
CA HIS A 25 18.62 6.16 -16.76
C HIS A 25 18.21 5.03 -17.73
N ARG A 26 17.12 5.25 -18.47
CA ARG A 26 16.54 4.29 -19.44
C ARG A 26 16.57 4.86 -20.85
N SER A 27 16.57 3.97 -21.85
CA SER A 27 16.31 4.38 -23.24
C SER A 27 14.84 4.77 -23.40
N LEU A 28 14.53 5.58 -24.43
CA LEU A 28 13.14 5.98 -24.72
C LEU A 28 12.24 4.75 -24.95
N GLN A 29 12.74 3.75 -25.67
CA GLN A 29 12.02 2.49 -25.89
C GLN A 29 11.79 1.73 -24.58
N GLY A 30 12.78 1.69 -23.68
CA GLY A 30 12.63 1.07 -22.36
C GLY A 30 11.62 1.79 -21.47
N GLU A 31 11.59 3.13 -21.52
CA GLU A 31 10.60 3.92 -20.80
C GLU A 31 9.18 3.70 -21.33
N LEU A 32 9.01 3.62 -22.66
CA LEU A 32 7.73 3.28 -23.29
C LEU A 32 7.28 1.87 -22.89
N MET A 33 8.19 0.89 -22.89
CA MET A 33 7.88 -0.47 -22.48
C MET A 33 7.44 -0.52 -21.00
N PHE A 34 8.13 0.21 -20.12
CA PHE A 34 7.76 0.32 -18.71
C PHE A 34 6.38 0.95 -18.50
N LEU A 35 6.06 2.02 -19.23
CA LEU A 35 4.74 2.66 -19.16
C LEU A 35 3.62 1.76 -19.67
N ILE A 36 3.86 1.04 -20.76
CA ILE A 36 2.91 0.06 -21.28
C ILE A 36 2.71 -1.07 -20.27
N GLU A 37 3.78 -1.59 -19.68
CA GLU A 37 3.71 -2.62 -18.64
C GLU A 37 2.89 -2.14 -17.44
N GLN A 38 3.12 -0.92 -16.96
CA GLN A 38 2.31 -0.33 -15.90
C GLN A 38 0.85 -0.18 -16.31
N ALA A 39 0.57 0.32 -17.53
CA ALA A 39 -0.81 0.50 -18.00
C ALA A 39 -1.55 -0.84 -18.18
N VAL A 40 -0.85 -1.92 -18.55
CA VAL A 40 -1.43 -3.26 -18.64
C VAL A 40 -1.71 -3.83 -17.24
N LYS A 41 -0.76 -3.70 -16.30
CA LYS A 41 -0.95 -4.12 -14.90
C LYS A 41 -2.07 -3.32 -14.21
N SER A 42 -2.13 -2.02 -14.49
CA SER A 42 -3.19 -1.14 -14.00
C SER A 42 -4.50 -1.31 -14.79
N GLY A 43 -4.46 -1.82 -16.01
CA GLY A 43 -5.64 -2.06 -16.85
C GLY A 43 -6.41 -3.33 -16.46
N ASP A 44 -5.74 -4.27 -15.80
CA ASP A 44 -6.37 -5.40 -15.11
C ASP A 44 -7.02 -4.98 -13.77
N THR A 45 -6.70 -3.77 -13.30
CA THR A 45 -7.46 -3.06 -12.26
C THR A 45 -8.38 -2.05 -12.95
N GLY A 46 -9.50 -2.54 -13.50
CA GLY A 46 -10.55 -1.69 -14.03
C GLY A 46 -10.93 -0.58 -13.02
N GLY A 47 -10.66 0.68 -13.37
CA GLY A 47 -11.04 1.85 -12.59
C GLY A 47 -10.27 2.02 -11.27
N PRO A 48 -10.51 3.11 -10.51
CA PRO A 48 -10.02 3.25 -9.15
C PRO A 48 -10.66 2.16 -8.29
N SER A 49 -10.08 0.96 -8.31
CA SER A 49 -10.38 -0.07 -7.34
C SER A 49 -9.87 0.41 -5.99
N LEU A 50 -10.82 0.76 -5.14
CA LEU A 50 -10.67 1.00 -3.71
C LEU A 50 -10.18 -0.23 -2.93
N ASP A 51 -9.83 -1.32 -3.62
CA ASP A 51 -9.52 -2.63 -3.06
C ASP A 51 -8.12 -3.14 -3.45
N ASN A 52 -7.08 -2.40 -3.07
CA ASN A 52 -5.77 -3.02 -2.84
C ASN A 52 -5.39 -2.88 -1.35
N PRO A 53 -5.62 -3.91 -0.52
CA PRO A 53 -5.39 -3.84 0.92
C PRO A 53 -3.91 -3.88 1.34
N GLY A 54 -2.96 -4.07 0.41
CA GLY A 54 -1.56 -4.35 0.75
C GLY A 54 -0.55 -3.21 0.57
N SER A 55 -0.84 -2.20 -0.24
CA SER A 55 0.13 -1.14 -0.57
C SER A 55 -0.43 0.24 -0.26
N ARG A 56 -0.85 0.45 1.00
CA ARG A 56 -1.16 1.79 1.52
C ARG A 56 0.15 2.50 1.82
N GLU A 57 0.48 3.53 1.03
CA GLU A 57 1.55 4.48 1.34
C GLU A 57 1.40 4.97 2.79
N VAL A 58 2.32 4.54 3.64
CA VAL A 58 2.35 4.95 5.04
C VAL A 58 2.88 6.39 5.08
N ARG A 59 1.97 7.35 5.23
CA ARG A 59 2.35 8.76 5.37
C ARG A 59 2.84 9.00 6.80
N VAL A 60 4.15 9.13 6.96
CA VAL A 60 4.79 9.56 8.21
C VAL A 60 4.41 11.03 8.44
N VAL A 61 3.72 11.31 9.55
CA VAL A 61 3.25 12.65 9.92
C VAL A 61 4.11 13.33 10.99
N GLY A 62 5.11 12.62 11.52
CA GLY A 62 6.08 13.15 12.47
C GLY A 62 6.94 12.05 13.06
N PHE A 63 7.79 12.41 14.01
CA PHE A 63 8.56 11.47 14.83
C PHE A 63 8.27 11.76 16.31
N ASP A 64 8.17 10.72 17.14
CA ASP A 64 7.99 10.86 18.58
C ASP A 64 9.27 11.38 19.27
N ARG A 65 9.20 11.61 20.59
CA ARG A 65 10.37 12.05 21.39
C ARG A 65 11.51 11.02 21.45
N ARG A 66 11.27 9.79 21.00
CA ARG A 66 12.24 8.68 20.93
C ARG A 66 12.73 8.44 19.49
N GLY A 67 12.34 9.29 18.53
CA GLY A 67 12.75 9.20 17.13
C GLY A 67 11.99 8.16 16.30
N GLN A 68 10.86 7.64 16.77
CA GLN A 68 10.04 6.70 16.01
C GLN A 68 9.01 7.40 15.13
N PRO A 69 8.78 6.96 13.88
CA PRO A 69 7.84 7.60 12.98
C PRO A 69 6.39 7.44 13.46
N ILE A 70 5.69 8.55 13.63
CA ILE A 70 4.26 8.61 13.86
C ILE A 70 3.59 8.51 12.49
N VAL A 71 2.89 7.40 12.25
CA VAL A 71 2.27 7.10 10.96
C VAL A 71 0.77 7.31 11.01
N ARG A 72 0.21 8.08 10.07
CA ARG A 72 -1.23 8.07 9.81
C ARG A 72 -1.50 7.02 8.74
N GLN A 73 -1.85 5.82 9.17
CA GLN A 73 -2.56 4.91 8.28
C GLN A 73 -3.98 5.46 8.11
N GLY A 74 -4.48 5.50 6.88
CA GLY A 74 -5.81 6.05 6.58
C GLY A 74 -6.92 5.44 7.45
N TRP A 75 -8.12 5.99 7.32
CA TRP A 75 -9.34 5.44 7.90
C TRP A 75 -9.46 3.91 7.70
N LYS A 76 -9.32 3.14 8.78
CA LYS A 76 -9.76 1.74 8.86
C LYS A 76 -11.06 1.72 9.66
N SER A 77 -12.04 0.94 9.22
CA SER A 77 -13.20 0.65 10.07
C SER A 77 -12.77 -0.20 11.26
N VAL A 78 -13.52 -0.15 12.36
CA VAL A 78 -13.27 -0.98 13.55
C VAL A 78 -13.21 -2.46 13.17
N ASP A 79 -14.12 -2.92 12.32
CA ASP A 79 -14.18 -4.31 11.86
C ASP A 79 -12.93 -4.72 11.06
N GLN A 80 -12.39 -3.80 10.23
CA GLN A 80 -11.17 -4.07 9.47
C GLN A 80 -9.95 -4.20 10.38
N VAL A 81 -9.86 -3.39 11.45
CA VAL A 81 -8.79 -3.49 12.45
C VAL A 81 -8.89 -4.83 13.20
N VAL A 82 -10.09 -5.24 13.60
CA VAL A 82 -10.32 -6.52 14.29
C VAL A 82 -9.93 -7.71 13.41
N ALA A 83 -10.35 -7.71 12.14
CA ALA A 83 -10.01 -8.77 11.19
C ALA A 83 -8.50 -8.88 10.98
N GLU A 84 -7.79 -7.76 10.86
CA GLU A 84 -6.33 -7.73 10.72
C GLU A 84 -5.61 -8.24 11.97
N LEU A 85 -6.08 -7.86 13.17
CA LEU A 85 -5.53 -8.35 14.43
C LEU A 85 -5.75 -9.87 14.59
N ASN A 86 -6.94 -10.38 14.26
CA ASN A 86 -7.23 -11.81 14.29
C ASN A 86 -6.38 -12.57 13.27
N ALA A 87 -6.14 -12.01 12.08
CA ALA A 87 -5.27 -12.65 11.08
C ALA A 87 -3.80 -12.70 11.54
N LYS A 88 -3.33 -11.65 12.23
CA LYS A 88 -1.94 -11.54 12.69
C LYS A 88 -1.66 -12.35 13.96
N TYR A 89 -2.68 -12.50 14.82
CA TYR A 89 -2.61 -13.23 16.08
C TYR A 89 -3.79 -14.21 16.14
N PRO A 90 -3.74 -15.31 15.34
CA PRO A 90 -4.87 -16.22 15.17
C PRO A 90 -5.17 -17.06 16.42
N ASP A 91 -4.13 -17.41 17.18
CA ASP A 91 -4.27 -18.21 18.40
C ASP A 91 -3.94 -17.37 19.63
N PRO A 92 -4.81 -17.32 20.65
CA PRO A 92 -4.43 -16.80 21.95
C PRO A 92 -3.30 -17.68 22.50
N ILE A 93 -2.37 -17.07 23.22
CA ILE A 93 -1.29 -17.80 23.91
C ILE A 93 -1.96 -18.80 24.85
N PRO A 94 -1.77 -20.12 24.67
CA PRO A 94 -2.35 -21.11 25.57
C PRO A 94 -1.82 -20.87 26.98
N ASP A 95 -2.68 -21.04 27.99
CA ASP A 95 -2.35 -20.87 29.42
C ASP A 95 -2.27 -19.41 29.96
N GLN A 96 -2.71 -18.41 29.18
CA GLN A 96 -2.93 -17.05 29.69
C GLN A 96 -4.32 -16.90 30.32
N LEU A 97 -4.39 -16.30 31.52
CA LEU A 97 -5.67 -15.89 32.09
C LEU A 97 -6.29 -14.79 31.23
N SER A 98 -7.56 -14.98 30.85
CA SER A 98 -8.35 -13.93 30.22
C SER A 98 -8.45 -12.72 31.15
N SER A 99 -8.20 -11.52 30.62
CA SER A 99 -8.37 -10.29 31.39
C SER A 99 -9.78 -10.14 31.95
N ILE A 100 -10.78 -10.73 31.28
CA ILE A 100 -12.17 -10.77 31.75
C ILE A 100 -12.28 -11.59 33.04
N ASP A 101 -11.61 -12.74 33.10
CA ASP A 101 -11.67 -13.62 34.27
C ASP A 101 -10.90 -13.02 35.45
N ILE A 102 -9.81 -12.29 35.19
CA ILE A 102 -9.10 -11.49 36.21
C ILE A 102 -10.04 -10.44 36.82
N ILE A 103 -10.77 -9.68 35.98
CA ILE A 103 -11.70 -8.64 36.45
C ILE A 103 -12.87 -9.26 37.21
N ARG A 104 -13.40 -10.39 36.76
CA ARG A 104 -14.48 -11.10 37.48
C ARG A 104 -14.01 -11.58 38.84
N GLN A 105 -12.83 -12.19 38.91
CA GLN A 105 -12.26 -12.68 40.16
C GLN A 105 -12.08 -11.54 41.16
N ASP A 106 -11.51 -10.41 40.73
CA ASP A 106 -11.28 -9.24 41.59
C ASP A 106 -12.60 -8.65 42.12
N ARG A 107 -13.61 -8.54 41.24
CA ARG A 107 -14.95 -8.06 41.61
C ARG A 107 -15.64 -9.00 42.59
N ASP A 108 -15.58 -10.30 42.36
CA ASP A 108 -16.27 -11.30 43.19
C ASP A 108 -15.56 -11.53 44.54
N THR A 109 -14.30 -11.07 44.69
CA THR A 109 -13.56 -11.06 45.97
C THR A 109 -13.77 -9.81 46.84
N ARG A 110 -14.54 -8.82 46.38
CA ARG A 110 -14.78 -7.54 47.08
C ARG A 110 -16.15 -7.51 47.76
#